data_AF-A0A5C7QBB3-F1
#
_entry.id   AF-A0A5C7QBB3-F1
#
_cell.length_a   1.000
_cell.length_b   1.000
_cell.length_c   1.000
_cell.angle_alpha   90.00
_cell.angle_beta   90.00
_cell.angle_gamma   90.00
#
_symmetry.space_group_name_H-M   'P 1'
#
loop_
_entity.id
_entity.type
_entity.pdbx_description
1 polymer ?
#
loop_
_entity_poly.entity_id
_entity_poly.type
_entity_poly.pdbx_seq_one_letter_code
_entity_poly.pdbx_strand_id
1 'polypeptide(L)'
;MLTPRAKAYILHHIRLAWRYYSEERKAVVKKPCGVCGAKPPSLADHVEPVVDPKKGFEDFEVYVFRMFNKSLQPLCKECHDKKTKAEAQERKARRKLCSKSRSS
;
A
#
# COMPACT_ATOMS: atom_id res chain seq x y z
N MET A 1 -5.12 4.12 -31.27
CA MET A 1 -3.74 4.46 -30.80
C MET A 1 -3.73 5.88 -30.26
N LEU A 2 -3.06 6.16 -29.14
CA LEU A 2 -2.99 7.51 -28.55
C LEU A 2 -2.08 8.44 -29.36
N THR A 3 -2.51 9.69 -29.56
CA THR A 3 -1.70 10.73 -30.22
C THR A 3 -0.47 11.10 -29.39
N PRO A 4 0.61 11.62 -30.00
CA PRO A 4 1.81 12.06 -29.26
C PRO A 4 1.49 13.08 -28.17
N ARG A 5 0.56 14.01 -28.45
CA ARG A 5 0.11 15.03 -27.49
C ARG A 5 -0.66 14.42 -26.31
N ALA A 6 -1.53 13.44 -26.56
CA ALA A 6 -2.24 12.72 -25.50
C ALA A 6 -1.26 11.89 -24.64
N LYS A 7 -0.27 11.22 -25.25
CA LYS A 7 0.77 10.50 -24.51
C LYS A 7 1.59 11.43 -23.62
N ALA A 8 2.01 12.59 -24.13
CA ALA A 8 2.78 13.57 -23.35
C ALA A 8 1.98 14.09 -22.15
N TYR A 9 0.69 14.39 -22.36
CA TYR A 9 -0.21 14.81 -21.28
C TYR A 9 -0.33 13.75 -20.19
N ILE A 10 -0.59 12.49 -20.57
CA ILE A 10 -0.73 11.37 -19.62
C ILE A 10 0.59 11.16 -18.84
N LEU A 11 1.73 11.11 -19.53
CA LEU A 11 3.04 10.92 -18.90
C LEU A 11 3.37 12.05 -17.93
N HIS A 12 3.04 13.30 -18.26
CA HIS A 12 3.21 14.44 -17.36
C HIS A 12 2.42 14.25 -16.06
N HIS A 13 1.15 13.86 -16.15
CA HIS A 13 0.30 13.66 -14.97
C HIS A 13 0.74 12.47 -14.13
N ILE A 14 1.17 11.36 -14.76
CA ILE A 14 1.77 10.23 -14.06
C ILE A 14 3.02 10.67 -13.29
N ARG A 15 3.91 11.46 -13.92
CA ARG A 15 5.10 12.00 -13.25
C ARG A 15 4.76 12.91 -12.07
N LEU A 16 3.77 13.79 -12.21
CA LEU A 16 3.31 14.64 -11.12
C LEU A 16 2.76 13.82 -9.95
N ALA A 17 1.92 12.82 -10.22
CA ALA A 17 1.40 11.90 -9.21
C ALA A 17 2.54 11.14 -8.50
N TRP A 18 3.54 10.68 -9.25
CA TRP A 18 4.71 9.99 -8.69
C TRP A 18 5.56 10.91 -7.81
N ARG A 19 5.77 12.16 -8.24
CA ARG A 19 6.49 13.17 -7.46
C ARG A 19 5.76 13.48 -6.16
N TYR A 20 4.45 13.72 -6.20
CA TYR A 20 3.64 13.98 -5.01
C TYR A 20 3.69 12.82 -4.00
N TYR A 21 3.46 11.59 -4.48
CA TYR A 21 3.53 10.38 -3.65
C TYR A 21 4.93 10.20 -3.01
N SER A 22 6.00 10.60 -3.71
CA SER A 22 7.35 10.54 -3.16
C SER A 22 7.58 11.52 -2.02
N GLU A 23 6.99 12.73 -2.07
CA GLU A 23 7.15 13.74 -1.02
C GLU A 23 6.36 13.37 0.24
N GLU A 24 5.13 12.86 0.09
CA GLU A 24 4.34 12.37 1.22
C GLU A 24 5.07 11.23 1.95
N ARG A 25 5.60 10.25 1.20
CA ARG A 25 6.44 9.19 1.77
C ARG A 25 7.66 9.74 2.52
N LYS A 26 8.40 10.69 1.93
CA LYS A 26 9.56 11.33 2.58
C LYS A 26 9.17 12.06 3.87
N ALA A 27 7.99 12.68 3.90
CA ALA A 27 7.49 13.36 5.10
C ALA A 27 7.11 12.37 6.21
N VAL A 28 6.49 11.25 5.86
CA VAL A 28 6.08 10.20 6.82
C VAL A 28 7.28 9.53 7.49
N VAL A 29 8.33 9.21 6.72
CA VAL A 29 9.55 8.56 7.23
C VAL A 29 10.23 9.34 8.36
N LYS A 30 10.06 10.67 8.38
CA LYS A 30 10.63 11.57 9.40
C LYS A 30 9.79 11.66 10.69
N LYS A 31 8.58 11.12 10.71
CA LYS A 31 7.70 11.13 11.88
C LYS A 31 8.01 9.96 12.82
N PRO A 32 7.76 10.10 14.13
CA PRO A 32 7.88 8.97 15.07
C PRO A 32 6.88 7.87 14.71
N CYS A 33 7.16 6.64 15.16
CA CYS A 33 6.29 5.50 14.93
C CYS A 33 4.88 5.76 15.50
N GLY A 34 3.85 5.60 14.67
CA GLY A 34 2.45 5.79 15.07
C GLY A 34 1.92 4.72 16.02
N VAL A 35 2.63 3.61 16.19
CA VAL A 35 2.22 2.50 17.09
C VAL A 35 2.90 2.56 18.44
N CYS A 36 4.24 2.76 18.46
CA CYS A 36 5.02 2.69 19.70
C CYS A 36 5.75 4.00 20.06
N GLY A 37 5.66 5.04 19.23
CA GLY A 37 6.33 6.32 19.48
C GLY A 37 7.85 6.33 19.27
N ALA A 38 8.45 5.21 18.80
CA ALA A 38 9.89 5.13 18.53
C ALA A 38 10.34 6.28 17.61
N LYS A 39 11.52 6.82 17.90
CA LYS A 39 12.11 7.92 17.12
C LYS A 39 12.39 7.47 15.68
N PRO A 40 12.31 8.40 14.71
CA PRO A 40 12.61 8.12 13.31
C PRO A 40 14.07 7.65 13.10
N PRO A 41 14.40 7.01 11.95
CA PRO A 41 13.57 6.89 10.75
C PRO A 41 12.49 5.80 10.87
N SER A 42 11.28 6.16 10.44
CA SER A 42 10.14 5.25 10.28
C SER A 42 10.02 4.82 8.81
N LEU A 43 9.39 3.70 8.54
CA LEU A 43 8.92 3.28 7.23
C LEU A 43 7.54 3.88 6.96
N ALA A 44 7.28 4.27 5.72
CA ALA A 44 5.95 4.70 5.29
C ALA A 44 5.15 3.47 4.82
N ASP A 45 4.10 3.15 5.57
CA ASP A 45 3.26 1.98 5.35
C ASP A 45 1.79 2.39 5.18
N HIS A 46 1.01 1.64 4.42
CA HIS A 46 -0.41 1.96 4.24
C HIS A 46 -1.21 1.52 5.47
N VAL A 47 -2.02 2.43 6.04
CA VAL A 47 -2.92 2.12 7.17
C VAL A 47 -3.90 1.01 6.78
N GLU A 48 -4.58 1.20 5.66
CA GLU A 48 -5.35 0.14 4.99
C GLU A 48 -4.45 -0.50 3.93
N PRO A 49 -4.23 -1.83 3.97
CA PRO A 49 -3.39 -2.49 2.97
C PRO A 49 -3.99 -2.32 1.58
N VAL A 50 -3.15 -2.00 0.60
CA VAL A 50 -3.58 -1.77 -0.80
C VAL A 50 -4.35 -2.98 -1.34
N VAL A 51 -3.92 -4.19 -0.98
CA VAL A 51 -4.65 -5.43 -1.24
C VAL A 51 -5.07 -6.02 0.09
N ASP A 52 -6.37 -6.16 0.31
CA ASP A 52 -6.94 -6.70 1.54
C ASP A 52 -6.43 -8.16 1.75
N PRO A 53 -5.76 -8.47 2.87
CA PRO A 53 -5.27 -9.81 3.18
C PRO A 53 -6.37 -10.87 3.25
N LYS A 54 -7.58 -10.49 3.63
CA LYS A 54 -8.75 -11.37 3.79
C LYS A 54 -9.55 -11.52 2.51
N LYS A 55 -9.71 -10.45 1.72
CA LYS A 55 -10.48 -10.49 0.45
C LYS A 55 -9.63 -10.85 -0.76
N GLY A 56 -8.37 -10.41 -0.79
CA GLY A 56 -7.50 -10.52 -1.95
C GLY A 56 -7.61 -9.31 -2.88
N PHE A 57 -7.25 -9.52 -4.14
CA PHE A 57 -7.38 -8.49 -5.17
C PHE A 57 -8.85 -8.39 -5.60
N GLU A 58 -9.40 -7.17 -5.59
CA GLU A 58 -10.78 -6.89 -5.98
C GLU A 58 -10.81 -6.48 -7.46
N ASP A 59 -10.34 -5.28 -7.77
CA ASP A 59 -10.15 -4.79 -9.13
C ASP A 59 -9.06 -3.70 -9.19
N PHE A 60 -8.81 -3.18 -10.40
CA PHE A 60 -7.78 -2.17 -10.62
C PHE A 60 -8.16 -0.77 -10.10
N GLU A 61 -9.44 -0.42 -10.10
CA GLU A 61 -9.91 0.89 -9.60
C GLU A 61 -9.71 0.98 -8.08
N VAL A 62 -10.12 -0.06 -7.36
CA VAL A 62 -9.91 -0.20 -5.91
C VAL A 62 -8.43 -0.21 -5.58
N TYR A 63 -7.60 -0.90 -6.37
CA TYR A 63 -6.15 -0.95 -6.17
C TYR A 63 -5.51 0.45 -6.30
N VAL A 64 -5.80 1.16 -7.38
CA VAL A 64 -5.25 2.51 -7.64
C VAL A 64 -5.75 3.49 -6.58
N PHE A 65 -7.04 3.42 -6.22
CA PHE A 65 -7.61 4.26 -5.16
C PHE A 65 -6.90 4.04 -3.82
N ARG A 66 -6.70 2.79 -3.39
CA ARG A 66 -5.99 2.50 -2.14
C ARG A 66 -4.50 2.85 -2.20
N MET A 67 -3.86 2.72 -3.36
CA MET A 67 -2.44 3.02 -3.51
C MET A 67 -2.13 4.50 -3.32
N PHE A 68 -2.95 5.38 -3.91
CA PHE A 68 -2.64 6.82 -4.03
C PHE A 68 -3.53 7.74 -3.21
N ASN A 69 -4.74 7.31 -2.81
CA ASN A 69 -5.71 8.16 -2.11
C ASN A 69 -5.83 7.83 -0.61
N LYS A 70 -5.19 6.77 -0.13
CA LYS A 70 -5.20 6.39 1.30
C LYS A 70 -3.92 6.85 1.98
N SER A 71 -4.07 7.25 3.25
CA SER A 71 -2.99 7.82 4.04
C SER A 71 -1.94 6.77 4.45
N LEU A 72 -0.69 7.23 4.50
CA LEU A 72 0.45 6.46 4.99
C LEU A 72 0.66 6.70 6.50
N GLN A 73 0.97 5.64 7.24
CA GLN A 73 1.40 5.68 8.63
C GLN A 73 2.91 5.52 8.77
N PRO A 74 3.56 6.24 9.70
CA PRO A 74 4.95 6.02 10.05
C PRO A 74 5.09 4.82 10.99
N LEU A 75 5.83 3.78 10.61
CA LEU A 75 6.12 2.62 11.48
C LEU A 75 7.61 2.39 11.62
N CYS A 76 8.12 2.18 12.84
CA CYS A 76 9.47 1.66 12.99
C CYS A 76 9.58 0.24 12.39
N LYS A 77 10.79 -0.21 12.08
CA LYS A 77 11.03 -1.52 11.45
C LYS A 77 10.36 -2.67 12.21
N GLU A 78 10.43 -2.68 13.53
CA GLU A 78 9.84 -3.74 14.34
C GLU A 78 8.31 -3.79 14.26
N CYS A 79 7.65 -2.63 14.37
CA CYS A 79 6.19 -2.53 14.23
C CYS A 79 5.74 -2.89 12.81
N HIS A 80 6.48 -2.44 11.80
CA HIS A 80 6.24 -2.79 10.41
C HIS A 80 6.34 -4.31 10.16
N ASP A 81 7.39 -4.95 10.70
CA ASP A 81 7.60 -6.39 10.57
C ASP A 81 6.48 -7.18 11.27
N LYS A 82 6.01 -6.72 12.44
CA LYS A 82 4.86 -7.31 13.15
C LYS A 82 3.57 -7.22 12.32
N LYS A 83 3.26 -6.04 11.76
CA LYS A 83 2.10 -5.83 10.88
C LYS A 83 2.16 -6.75 9.66
N THR A 84 3.30 -6.75 8.97
CA THR A 84 3.52 -7.56 7.76
C THR A 84 3.31 -9.05 8.05
N LYS A 85 3.80 -9.55 9.20
CA LYS A 85 3.60 -10.94 9.63
C LYS A 85 2.11 -11.26 9.88
N ALA A 86 1.38 -10.38 10.56
CA ALA A 86 -0.05 -10.57 10.79
C ALA A 86 -0.84 -10.63 9.46
N GLU A 87 -0.61 -9.69 8.55
CA GLU A 87 -1.23 -9.68 7.23
C GLU A 87 -0.85 -10.92 6.39
N ALA A 88 0.38 -11.44 6.55
CA ALA A 88 0.79 -12.68 5.89
C ALA A 88 0.05 -13.91 6.44
N GLN A 89 -0.22 -13.96 7.74
CA GLN A 89 -1.02 -15.02 8.35
C GLN A 89 -2.46 -14.99 7.84
N GLU A 90 -3.07 -13.81 7.75
CA GLU A 90 -4.40 -13.63 7.17
C GLU A 90 -4.46 -14.11 5.71
N ARG A 91 -3.46 -13.75 4.89
CA ARG A 91 -3.33 -14.24 3.51
C ARG A 91 -3.24 -15.77 3.46
N LYS A 92 -2.47 -16.39 4.36
CA LYS A 92 -2.33 -17.85 4.44
C LYS A 92 -3.66 -18.51 4.83
N ALA A 93 -4.38 -17.95 5.80
CA ALA A 93 -5.68 -18.45 6.23
C ALA A 93 -6.70 -18.40 5.08
N ARG A 94 -6.80 -17.26 4.38
CA ARG A 94 -7.64 -17.11 3.19
C ARG A 94 -7.33 -18.16 2.11
N ARG A 95 -6.04 -18.38 1.80
CA ARG A 95 -5.64 -19.38 0.79
C ARG A 95 -6.11 -20.79 1.16
N LYS A 96 -6.03 -21.17 2.44
CA LYS A 96 -6.54 -22.46 2.93
C LYS A 96 -8.06 -22.58 2.80
N LEU A 97 -8.80 -21.52 3.08
CA LEU A 97 -10.26 -21.50 2.90
C LEU A 97 -10.62 -21.68 1.42
N CYS A 98 -9.95 -20.94 0.55
CA CYS A 98 -10.18 -21.00 -0.89
C CYS A 98 -9.76 -22.35 -1.51
N SER A 99 -8.73 -23.02 -0.98
CA SER A 99 -8.40 -24.38 -1.44
C SER A 99 -9.46 -25.38 -1.00
N LYS A 100 -10.00 -25.24 0.22
CA LYS A 100 -11.07 -26.12 0.71
C LYS A 100 -12.36 -25.97 -0.11
N SER A 101 -12.74 -24.74 -0.46
CA SER A 101 -13.94 -24.48 -1.28
C SER A 101 -13.84 -24.93 -2.73
N ARG A 102 -12.65 -25.27 -3.25
CA ARG A 102 -12.45 -25.79 -4.61
C ARG A 102 -12.38 -27.31 -4.66
N SER A 103 -12.34 -27.96 -3.49
CA SER A 103 -12.20 -29.42 -3.34
C SER A 103 -13.49 -30.07 -2.85
N SER A 104 -14.59 -29.31 -2.78
CA SER A 104 -15.95 -29.70 -2.41
C SER A 104 -16.88 -29.26 -3.52
#